data_AF-A0A2A2LG38-F1
#
_entry.id   AF-A0A2A2LG38-F1
#
_cell.length_a   1.000
_cell.length_b   1.000
_cell.length_c   1.000
_cell.angle_alpha   90.00
_cell.angle_beta   90.00
_cell.angle_gamma   90.00
#
_symmetry.space_group_name_H-M   'P 1'
#
loop_
_entity.id
_entity.type
_entity.pdbx_description
1 polymer ?
#
loop_
_entity_poly.entity_id
_entity_poly.type
_entity_poly.pdbx_seq_one_letter_code
_entity_poly.pdbx_strand_id
1 'polypeptide(L)'
;MNKLTLTVDEWQNQLSRLRECSDQVETEHNIQILLTEILFRIRSSDNSIKGFIEVYLEMVSEKQAYNKKWLSSSDEKKAVNTAVGRFEERQKILNNEHLLPLATSLSSFEAAFVTTSIHDTPNGILIIETIREFTKLIRDLRDYIEKHSEMIVPQNIEEIEMLKGRMTSLKRSLENIEFKAREQQEKTNFRRHINKQKKKREEELKKKSDKPRLGRKLRVRTASGGQRSLLIPSKYSHYRKKHRPTQPTLQPVLAISIRTAPIQ
;
A
#
# COMPACT_ATOMS: atom_id res chain seq x y z
N MET A 1 -5.23 16.19 6.70
CA MET A 1 -6.06 15.49 7.70
C MET A 1 -5.24 14.35 8.27
N ASN A 2 -4.80 14.47 9.53
CA ASN A 2 -3.93 13.50 10.23
C ASN A 2 -4.76 12.48 11.03
N LYS A 3 -5.68 11.75 10.38
CA LYS A 3 -6.29 10.58 11.02
C LYS A 3 -5.45 9.37 10.60
N LEU A 4 -4.47 9.04 11.45
CA LEU A 4 -3.44 8.02 11.20
C LEU A 4 -3.90 6.59 11.52
N THR A 5 -5.03 6.44 12.22
CA THR A 5 -5.57 5.15 12.65
C THR A 5 -7.07 5.06 12.43
N LEU A 6 -7.49 3.90 11.93
CA LEU A 6 -8.90 3.53 11.86
C LEU A 6 -9.45 3.22 13.27
N THR A 7 -10.63 3.75 13.59
CA THR A 7 -11.40 3.27 14.75
C THR A 7 -11.81 1.81 14.55
N VAL A 8 -12.29 1.15 15.60
CA VAL A 8 -12.81 -0.23 15.51
C VAL A 8 -13.95 -0.31 14.49
N ASP A 9 -14.87 0.65 14.50
CA ASP A 9 -15.99 0.68 13.54
C ASP A 9 -15.52 0.94 12.12
N GLU A 10 -14.56 1.85 11.92
CA GLU A 10 -13.96 2.11 10.62
C GLU A 10 -13.24 0.87 10.09
N TRP A 11 -12.50 0.16 10.95
CA TRP A 11 -11.85 -1.11 10.62
C TRP A 11 -12.86 -2.16 10.18
N GLN A 12 -13.93 -2.37 10.95
CA GLN A 12 -14.97 -3.34 10.60
C GLN A 12 -15.67 -2.99 9.29
N ASN A 13 -15.97 -1.71 9.07
CA ASN A 13 -16.55 -1.24 7.81
C ASN A 13 -15.62 -1.52 6.61
N GLN A 14 -14.31 -1.25 6.74
CA GLN A 14 -13.35 -1.57 5.68
C GLN A 14 -13.24 -3.08 5.42
N LEU A 15 -13.29 -3.92 6.46
CA LEU A 15 -13.32 -5.38 6.30
C LEU A 15 -14.58 -5.87 5.61
N SER A 16 -15.76 -5.29 5.90
CA SER A 16 -17.00 -5.63 5.21
C SER A 16 -16.96 -5.22 3.75
N ARG A 17 -16.48 -3.99 3.45
CA ARG A 17 -16.29 -3.52 2.08
C ARG A 17 -15.35 -4.41 1.29
N LEU A 18 -14.26 -4.88 1.90
CA LEU A 18 -13.34 -5.81 1.25
C LEU A 18 -14.05 -7.12 0.87
N ARG A 19 -14.88 -7.67 1.77
CA ARG A 19 -15.62 -8.92 1.55
C ARG A 19 -16.69 -8.81 0.46
N GLU A 20 -17.35 -7.67 0.38
CA GLU A 20 -18.48 -7.44 -0.54
C GLU A 20 -18.03 -6.90 -1.90
N CYS A 21 -16.75 -6.58 -2.06
CA CYS A 21 -16.23 -5.96 -3.27
C CYS A 21 -16.18 -6.96 -4.44
N SER A 22 -16.78 -6.57 -5.56
CA SER A 22 -16.73 -7.33 -6.82
C SER A 22 -15.80 -6.71 -7.87
N ASP A 23 -15.46 -5.43 -7.73
CA ASP A 23 -14.53 -4.74 -8.61
C ASP A 23 -13.09 -4.95 -8.14
N GLN A 24 -12.23 -5.43 -9.03
CA GLN A 24 -10.83 -5.70 -8.70
C GLN A 24 -10.08 -4.44 -8.25
N VAL A 25 -10.35 -3.27 -8.85
CA VAL A 25 -9.61 -2.04 -8.52
C VAL A 25 -10.03 -1.49 -7.17
N GLU A 26 -11.31 -1.57 -6.83
CA GLU A 26 -11.81 -1.23 -5.50
C GLU A 26 -11.29 -2.24 -4.45
N THR A 27 -11.21 -3.53 -4.78
CA THR A 27 -10.61 -4.54 -3.89
C THR A 27 -9.13 -4.24 -3.61
N GLU A 28 -8.33 -3.96 -4.65
CA GLU A 28 -6.92 -3.56 -4.52
C GLU A 28 -6.77 -2.31 -3.63
N HIS A 29 -7.68 -1.34 -3.78
CA HIS A 29 -7.66 -0.12 -2.97
C HIS A 29 -7.98 -0.39 -1.50
N ASN A 30 -9.01 -1.20 -1.20
CA ASN A 30 -9.39 -1.55 0.17
C ASN A 30 -8.27 -2.35 0.86
N ILE A 31 -7.59 -3.24 0.13
CA ILE A 31 -6.41 -3.96 0.62
C ILE A 31 -5.31 -2.98 1.05
N GLN A 32 -5.01 -1.96 0.24
CA GLN A 32 -3.97 -0.98 0.59
C GLN A 32 -4.29 -0.19 1.86
N ILE A 33 -5.54 0.24 2.02
CA ILE A 33 -5.99 0.94 3.23
C ILE A 33 -5.75 0.06 4.47
N LEU A 34 -6.19 -1.20 4.39
CA LEU A 34 -6.08 -2.16 5.48
C LEU A 34 -4.62 -2.54 5.77
N LEU A 35 -3.78 -2.74 4.74
CA LEU A 35 -2.34 -3.00 4.90
C LEU A 35 -1.61 -1.81 5.53
N THR A 36 -1.95 -0.58 5.15
CA THR A 36 -1.39 0.64 5.77
C THR A 36 -1.71 0.69 7.27
N GLU A 37 -2.96 0.40 7.63
CA GLU A 37 -3.41 0.34 9.04
C GLU A 37 -2.70 -0.78 9.82
N ILE A 38 -2.56 -1.97 9.23
CA ILE A 38 -1.79 -3.07 9.83
C ILE A 38 -0.34 -2.66 10.10
N LEU A 39 0.33 -2.06 9.12
CA LEU A 39 1.71 -1.58 9.26
C LEU A 39 1.83 -0.53 10.37
N PHE A 40 0.83 0.33 10.54
CA PHE A 40 0.78 1.28 11.65
C PHE A 40 0.69 0.56 13.01
N ARG A 41 -0.22 -0.42 13.16
CA ARG A 41 -0.38 -1.20 14.40
C ARG A 41 0.86 -2.01 14.75
N ILE A 42 1.56 -2.55 13.74
CA ILE A 42 2.86 -3.21 13.90
C ILE A 42 3.89 -2.24 14.48
N ARG A 43 4.00 -1.02 13.93
CA ARG A 43 4.93 0.01 14.44
C ARG A 43 4.65 0.37 15.90
N SER A 44 3.39 0.48 16.28
CA SER A 44 3.01 0.70 17.68
C SER A 44 3.47 -0.45 18.58
N SER A 45 3.28 -1.69 18.13
CA SER A 45 3.68 -2.89 18.88
C SER A 45 5.20 -3.03 19.01
N ASP A 46 5.98 -2.66 18.00
CA ASP A 46 7.45 -2.66 18.05
C ASP A 46 7.99 -1.80 19.22
N ASN A 47 7.40 -0.62 19.42
CA ASN A 47 7.76 0.27 20.52
C ASN A 47 7.39 -0.35 21.88
N SER A 48 6.25 -1.04 21.94
CA SER A 48 5.83 -1.71 23.17
C SER A 48 6.72 -2.89 23.54
N ILE A 49 7.13 -3.70 22.56
CA ILE A 49 8.11 -4.80 22.73
C ILE A 49 9.45 -4.24 23.21
N LYS A 50 9.93 -3.14 22.62
CA LYS A 50 11.18 -2.49 23.06
C LYS A 50 11.12 -2.07 24.53
N GLY A 51 10.05 -1.36 24.92
CA GLY A 51 9.89 -0.94 26.32
C GLY A 51 9.72 -2.11 27.29
N PHE A 52 9.13 -3.23 26.85
CA PHE A 52 9.09 -4.45 27.64
C PHE A 52 10.48 -5.04 27.89
N ILE A 53 11.32 -5.13 26.86
CA ILE A 53 12.71 -5.62 26.98
C ILE A 53 13.49 -4.75 27.98
N GLU A 54 13.37 -3.42 27.87
CA GLU A 54 14.04 -2.47 28.76
C GLU A 54 13.65 -2.71 30.24
N VAL A 55 12.35 -2.87 30.53
CA VAL A 55 11.85 -3.13 31.89
C VAL A 55 12.24 -4.52 32.41
N TYR A 56 12.26 -5.54 31.54
CA TYR A 56 12.72 -6.88 31.93
C TYR A 56 14.20 -6.84 32.34
N LEU A 57 15.05 -6.17 31.57
CA LEU A 57 16.48 -6.03 31.89
C LEU A 57 16.71 -5.28 33.21
N GLU A 58 15.91 -4.24 33.48
CA GLU A 58 15.90 -3.54 34.78
C GLU A 58 15.55 -4.52 35.91
N MET A 59 14.44 -5.26 35.80
CA MET A 59 14.01 -6.24 36.80
C MET A 59 15.08 -7.31 37.06
N VAL A 60 15.69 -7.87 36.00
CA VAL A 60 16.75 -8.86 36.14
C VAL A 60 17.96 -8.28 36.86
N SER A 61 18.39 -7.07 36.49
CA SER A 61 19.53 -6.39 37.13
C SER A 61 19.29 -6.18 38.62
N GLU A 62 18.12 -5.65 39.01
CA GLU A 62 17.75 -5.44 40.41
C GLU A 62 17.69 -6.75 41.20
N LYS A 63 17.06 -7.79 40.65
CA LYS A 63 17.01 -9.12 41.29
C LYS A 63 18.41 -9.74 41.46
N GLN A 64 19.28 -9.62 40.46
CA GLN A 64 20.65 -10.13 40.55
C GLN A 64 21.49 -9.36 41.56
N ALA A 65 21.34 -8.04 41.64
CA ALA A 65 22.02 -7.20 42.63
C ALA A 65 21.59 -7.56 44.06
N TYR A 66 20.31 -7.80 44.27
CA TYR A 66 19.74 -8.27 45.55
C TYR A 66 20.29 -9.65 45.93
N ASN A 67 20.26 -10.63 45.02
CA ASN A 67 20.70 -12.00 45.29
C ASN A 67 22.20 -12.14 45.59
N LYS A 68 23.04 -11.20 45.13
CA LYS A 68 24.50 -11.23 45.39
C LYS A 68 24.88 -10.76 46.79
N LYS A 69 23.97 -10.13 47.55
CA LYS A 69 24.27 -9.54 48.86
C LYS A 69 23.85 -10.48 50.01
N TRP A 70 24.79 -10.75 50.92
CA TRP A 70 24.57 -11.60 52.10
C TRP A 70 23.57 -10.97 53.10
N LEU A 71 23.57 -9.64 53.21
CA LEU A 71 22.64 -8.86 54.02
C LEU A 71 21.97 -7.80 53.13
N SER A 72 20.80 -8.13 52.59
CA SER A 72 20.03 -7.21 51.76
C SER A 72 19.33 -6.14 52.61
N SER A 73 19.39 -4.88 52.20
CA SER A 73 18.70 -3.79 52.92
C SER A 73 17.19 -3.77 52.61
N SER A 74 16.40 -3.11 53.48
CA SER A 74 14.97 -2.88 53.25
C SER A 74 14.70 -2.10 51.95
N ASP A 75 15.59 -1.16 51.61
CA ASP A 75 15.45 -0.33 50.40
C ASP A 75 15.71 -1.13 49.13
N GLU A 76 16.67 -2.06 49.15
CA GLU A 76 16.93 -2.98 48.05
C GLU A 76 15.75 -3.92 47.80
N LYS A 77 15.15 -4.45 48.88
CA LYS A 77 13.92 -5.25 48.76
C LYS A 77 12.77 -4.44 48.14
N LYS A 78 12.63 -3.16 48.50
CA LYS A 78 11.63 -2.26 47.92
C LYS A 78 11.90 -1.96 46.45
N ALA A 79 13.16 -1.78 46.05
CA ALA A 79 13.58 -1.59 44.67
C ALA A 79 13.22 -2.80 43.80
N VAL A 80 13.55 -4.02 44.25
CA VAL A 80 13.19 -5.27 43.56
C VAL A 80 11.68 -5.39 43.38
N ASN A 81 10.90 -5.19 44.45
CA ASN A 81 9.44 -5.27 44.37
C ASN A 81 8.85 -4.24 43.40
N THR A 82 9.43 -3.05 43.35
CA THR A 82 9.01 -2.00 42.41
C THR A 82 9.32 -2.40 40.97
N ALA A 83 10.51 -2.95 40.70
CA ALA A 83 10.89 -3.41 39.36
C ALA A 83 10.01 -4.59 38.89
N VAL A 84 9.69 -5.53 39.77
CA VAL A 84 8.75 -6.63 39.49
C VAL A 84 7.36 -6.09 39.16
N GLY A 85 6.82 -5.17 39.97
CA GLY A 85 5.51 -4.59 39.70
C GLY A 85 5.43 -3.87 38.35
N ARG A 86 6.46 -3.09 37.99
CA ARG A 86 6.56 -2.46 36.66
C ARG A 86 6.64 -3.48 35.54
N PHE A 87 7.37 -4.56 35.74
CA PHE A 87 7.49 -5.64 34.78
C PHE A 87 6.15 -6.32 34.52
N GLU A 88 5.41 -6.71 35.56
CA GLU A 88 4.09 -7.33 35.45
C GLU A 88 3.07 -6.41 34.75
N GLU A 89 3.07 -5.13 35.10
CA GLU A 89 2.25 -4.12 34.43
C GLU A 89 2.60 -4.03 32.94
N ARG A 90 3.90 -3.95 32.62
CA ARG A 90 4.37 -3.82 31.24
C ARG A 90 4.07 -5.06 30.41
N GLN A 91 4.20 -6.24 31.00
CA GLN A 91 3.80 -7.52 30.40
C GLN A 91 2.31 -7.51 30.05
N LYS A 92 1.46 -7.11 31.00
CA LYS A 92 0.01 -7.04 30.81
C LYS A 92 -0.37 -6.08 29.68
N ILE A 93 0.23 -4.89 29.64
CA ILE A 93 0.02 -3.89 28.59
C ILE A 93 0.47 -4.46 27.23
N LEU A 94 1.68 -5.01 27.14
CA LEU A 94 2.18 -5.59 25.90
C LEU A 94 1.25 -6.68 25.36
N ASN A 95 0.86 -7.64 26.20
CA ASN A 95 0.03 -8.77 25.77
C ASN A 95 -1.40 -8.35 25.41
N ASN A 96 -2.06 -7.57 26.26
CA ASN A 96 -3.49 -7.31 26.13
C ASN A 96 -3.84 -6.09 25.29
N GLU A 97 -2.97 -5.07 25.27
CA GLU A 97 -3.26 -3.81 24.57
C GLU A 97 -2.55 -3.70 23.22
N HIS A 98 -1.50 -4.50 22.98
CA HIS A 98 -0.74 -4.44 21.72
C HIS A 98 -0.76 -5.76 20.95
N LEU A 99 -0.24 -6.85 21.53
CA LEU A 99 -0.07 -8.12 20.81
C LEU A 99 -1.40 -8.79 20.48
N LEU A 100 -2.31 -8.90 21.46
CA LEU A 100 -3.63 -9.52 21.24
C LEU A 100 -4.49 -8.74 20.23
N PRO A 101 -4.64 -7.41 20.31
CA PRO A 101 -5.36 -6.64 19.30
C PRO A 101 -4.73 -6.73 17.91
N LEU A 102 -3.40 -6.74 17.81
CA LEU A 102 -2.71 -6.89 16.53
C LEU A 102 -2.97 -8.27 15.91
N ALA A 103 -2.81 -9.35 16.67
CA ALA A 103 -3.10 -10.71 16.20
C ALA A 103 -4.56 -10.87 15.76
N THR A 104 -5.50 -10.27 16.51
CA THR A 104 -6.93 -10.26 16.17
C THR A 104 -7.21 -9.50 14.87
N SER A 105 -6.55 -8.35 14.69
CA SER A 105 -6.67 -7.54 13.48
C SER A 105 -6.16 -8.29 12.26
N LEU A 106 -4.97 -8.89 12.35
CA LEU A 106 -4.38 -9.69 11.28
C LEU A 106 -5.26 -10.89 10.91
N SER A 107 -5.79 -11.60 11.92
CA SER A 107 -6.70 -12.74 11.70
C SER A 107 -8.01 -12.31 11.02
N SER A 108 -8.55 -11.15 11.41
CA SER A 108 -9.77 -10.60 10.80
C SER A 108 -9.55 -10.15 9.36
N PHE A 109 -8.38 -9.56 9.08
CA PHE A 109 -7.96 -9.24 7.72
C PHE A 109 -7.80 -10.50 6.88
N GLU A 110 -7.11 -11.52 7.38
CA GLU A 110 -6.96 -12.81 6.71
C GLU A 110 -8.33 -13.37 6.29
N ALA A 111 -9.27 -13.44 7.23
CA ALA A 111 -10.61 -13.96 6.97
C ALA A 111 -11.39 -13.15 5.93
N ALA A 112 -11.22 -11.83 5.88
CA ALA A 112 -11.83 -10.99 4.86
C ALA A 112 -11.12 -11.10 3.50
N PHE A 113 -9.80 -11.28 3.50
CA PHE A 113 -8.98 -11.31 2.30
C PHE A 113 -9.19 -12.59 1.47
N VAL A 114 -9.34 -13.73 2.14
CA VAL A 114 -9.53 -15.04 1.47
C VAL A 114 -10.81 -15.13 0.65
N THR A 115 -11.80 -14.25 0.90
CA THR A 115 -13.04 -14.22 0.12
C THR A 115 -12.94 -13.36 -1.14
N THR A 116 -11.81 -12.69 -1.37
CA THR A 116 -11.62 -11.77 -2.49
C THR A 116 -11.12 -12.49 -3.74
N SER A 117 -11.39 -11.92 -4.92
CA SER A 117 -10.88 -12.41 -6.20
C SER A 117 -9.35 -12.28 -6.36
N ILE A 118 -8.68 -11.55 -5.46
CA ILE A 118 -7.25 -11.28 -5.50
C ILE A 118 -6.45 -12.34 -4.73
N HIS A 119 -7.10 -13.10 -3.84
CA HIS A 119 -6.47 -14.10 -2.98
C HIS A 119 -5.54 -15.06 -3.75
N ASP A 120 -6.02 -15.61 -4.86
CA ASP A 120 -5.28 -16.61 -5.65
C ASP A 120 -4.26 -16.02 -6.63
N THR A 121 -4.15 -14.68 -6.68
CA THR A 121 -3.12 -14.03 -7.49
C THR A 121 -1.76 -14.18 -6.83
N PRO A 122 -0.63 -14.13 -7.58
CA PRO A 122 0.70 -14.20 -6.99
C PRO A 122 0.94 -13.16 -5.88
N ASN A 123 0.39 -11.94 -6.03
CA ASN A 123 0.47 -10.91 -5.00
C ASN A 123 -0.42 -11.23 -3.79
N GLY A 124 -1.60 -11.82 -4.02
CA GLY A 124 -2.50 -12.22 -2.94
C GLY A 124 -1.95 -13.35 -2.08
N ILE A 125 -1.30 -14.33 -2.70
CA ILE A 125 -0.59 -15.41 -2.01
C ILE A 125 0.51 -14.83 -1.12
N LEU A 126 1.33 -13.91 -1.66
CA LEU A 126 2.39 -13.27 -0.87
C LEU A 126 1.83 -12.48 0.33
N ILE A 127 0.72 -11.76 0.14
CA ILE A 127 0.05 -11.04 1.24
C ILE A 127 -0.39 -12.02 2.32
N ILE A 128 -1.13 -13.08 1.94
CA ILE A 128 -1.75 -13.97 2.92
C ILE A 128 -0.71 -14.80 3.67
N GLU A 129 0.33 -15.27 3.00
CA GLU A 129 1.45 -15.99 3.63
C GLU A 129 2.19 -15.09 4.62
N THR A 130 2.47 -13.84 4.22
CA THR A 130 3.15 -12.88 5.11
C THR A 130 2.30 -12.58 6.35
N ILE A 131 0.99 -12.35 6.18
CA ILE A 131 0.06 -12.09 7.30
C ILE A 131 -0.06 -13.29 8.24
N ARG A 132 -0.13 -14.52 7.71
CA ARG A 132 -0.19 -15.76 8.50
C ARG A 132 1.05 -15.95 9.36
N GLU A 133 2.23 -15.83 8.75
CA GLU A 133 3.49 -15.97 9.49
C GLU A 133 3.64 -14.86 10.54
N PHE A 134 3.22 -13.62 10.21
CA PHE A 134 3.24 -12.52 11.17
C PHE A 134 2.32 -12.79 12.37
N THR A 135 1.11 -13.29 12.11
CA THR A 135 0.13 -13.65 13.14
C THR A 135 0.67 -14.75 14.04
N LYS A 136 1.33 -15.76 13.46
CA LYS A 136 1.98 -16.83 14.20
C LYS A 136 3.08 -16.28 15.12
N LEU A 137 3.99 -15.45 14.60
CA LEU A 137 5.06 -14.86 15.42
C LEU A 137 4.55 -14.02 16.59
N ILE A 138 3.45 -13.29 16.42
CA ILE A 138 2.85 -12.53 17.53
C ILE A 138 2.31 -13.48 18.61
N ARG A 139 1.65 -14.57 18.21
CA ARG A 139 1.15 -15.58 19.14
C ARG A 139 2.30 -16.26 19.87
N ASP A 140 3.33 -16.68 19.13
CA ASP A 140 4.53 -17.29 19.69
C ASP A 140 5.22 -16.35 20.70
N LEU A 141 5.35 -15.06 20.38
CA LEU A 141 5.90 -14.05 21.29
C LEU A 141 5.06 -13.86 22.55
N ARG A 142 3.73 -13.76 22.40
CA ARG A 142 2.82 -13.61 23.54
C ARG A 142 2.89 -14.84 24.46
N ASP A 143 2.80 -16.04 23.88
CA ASP A 143 2.86 -17.30 24.62
C ASP A 143 4.22 -17.46 25.32
N TYR A 144 5.30 -17.04 24.67
CA TYR A 144 6.64 -17.06 25.24
C TYR A 144 6.74 -16.16 26.46
N ILE A 145 6.27 -14.91 26.34
CA ILE A 145 6.25 -13.92 27.42
C ILE A 145 5.39 -14.40 28.59
N GLU A 146 4.21 -14.98 28.33
CA GLU A 146 3.32 -15.51 29.38
C GLU A 146 3.95 -16.70 30.11
N LYS A 147 4.65 -17.60 29.42
CA LYS A 147 5.25 -18.79 30.03
C LYS A 147 6.53 -18.52 30.81
N HIS A 148 7.31 -17.52 30.41
CA HIS A 148 8.68 -17.32 30.93
C HIS A 148 8.84 -16.05 31.78
N SER A 149 7.74 -15.35 32.11
CA SER A 149 7.78 -14.09 32.86
C SER A 149 8.37 -14.21 34.27
N GLU A 150 8.28 -15.37 34.89
CA GLU A 150 8.79 -15.60 36.25
C GLU A 150 10.27 -16.02 36.28
N MET A 151 10.81 -16.44 35.13
CA MET A 151 12.17 -16.98 35.03
C MET A 151 13.19 -15.85 34.85
N ILE A 152 14.14 -15.73 35.78
CA ILE A 152 15.18 -14.69 35.77
C ILE A 152 16.39 -15.20 34.96
N VAL A 153 16.22 -15.28 33.64
CA VAL A 153 17.23 -15.88 32.76
C VAL A 153 17.50 -14.94 31.57
N PRO A 154 18.75 -14.51 31.33
CA PRO A 154 19.10 -13.65 30.18
C PRO A 154 18.72 -14.25 28.83
N GLN A 155 18.78 -15.58 28.69
CA GLN A 155 18.37 -16.31 27.49
C GLN A 155 16.91 -16.07 27.09
N ASN A 156 16.04 -15.66 28.02
CA ASN A 156 14.65 -15.32 27.69
C ASN A 156 14.54 -14.06 26.83
N ILE A 157 15.49 -13.11 26.95
CA ILE A 157 15.52 -11.92 26.10
C ILE A 157 16.04 -12.25 24.72
N GLU A 158 17.00 -13.17 24.59
CA GLU A 158 17.54 -13.59 23.30
C GLU A 158 16.43 -14.15 22.39
N GLU A 159 15.54 -14.98 22.92
CA GLU A 159 14.40 -15.51 22.16
C GLU A 159 13.40 -14.41 21.77
N ILE A 160 13.10 -13.49 22.69
CA ILE A 160 12.22 -12.34 22.42
C ILE A 160 12.82 -11.44 21.33
N GLU A 161 14.13 -11.19 21.37
CA GLU A 161 14.84 -10.44 20.35
C GLU A 161 14.88 -11.18 19.01
N MET A 162 15.02 -12.51 19.01
CA MET A 162 14.96 -13.33 17.81
C MET A 162 13.57 -13.25 17.15
N LEU A 163 12.50 -13.44 17.91
CA LEU A 163 11.12 -13.32 17.44
C LEU A 163 10.83 -11.92 16.89
N LYS A 164 11.28 -10.87 17.61
CA LYS A 164 11.21 -9.48 17.15
C LYS A 164 11.99 -9.26 15.85
N GLY A 165 13.17 -9.87 15.69
CA GLY A 165 13.97 -9.81 14.48
C GLY A 165 13.22 -10.41 13.27
N ARG A 166 12.58 -11.56 13.47
CA ARG A 166 11.72 -12.20 12.44
C ARG A 166 10.52 -11.33 12.09
N MET A 167 9.83 -10.77 13.09
CA MET A 167 8.72 -9.83 12.88
C MET A 167 9.17 -8.59 12.10
N THR A 168 10.37 -8.06 12.38
CA THR A 168 10.93 -6.91 11.65
C THR A 168 11.16 -7.23 10.18
N SER A 169 11.63 -8.44 9.87
CA SER A 169 11.81 -8.91 8.49
C SER A 169 10.49 -9.00 7.72
N LEU A 170 9.44 -9.59 8.35
CA LEU A 170 8.11 -9.67 7.74
C LEU A 170 7.46 -8.30 7.59
N LYS A 171 7.67 -7.39 8.54
CA LYS A 171 7.20 -6.01 8.45
C LYS A 171 7.76 -5.32 7.21
N ARG A 172 9.07 -5.44 6.95
CA ARG A 172 9.68 -4.92 5.71
C ARG A 172 9.08 -5.55 4.46
N SER A 173 8.74 -6.84 4.52
CA SER A 173 8.07 -7.54 3.42
C SER A 173 6.68 -6.96 3.17
N LEU A 174 5.88 -6.71 4.21
CA LEU A 174 4.59 -6.02 4.11
C LEU A 174 4.73 -4.59 3.59
N GLU A 175 5.71 -3.82 4.07
CA GLU A 175 6.00 -2.47 3.58
C GLU A 175 6.33 -2.47 2.08
N ASN A 176 7.12 -3.45 1.62
CA ASN A 176 7.43 -3.61 0.19
C ASN A 176 6.21 -4.00 -0.64
N ILE A 177 5.33 -4.87 -0.12
CA ILE A 177 4.08 -5.24 -0.79
C ILE A 177 3.17 -4.02 -0.92
N GLU A 178 2.99 -3.28 0.17
CA GLU A 178 2.16 -2.08 0.24
C GLU A 178 2.68 -0.99 -0.72
N PHE A 179 3.99 -0.76 -0.73
CA PHE A 179 4.64 0.18 -1.64
C PHE A 179 4.44 -0.20 -3.12
N LYS A 180 4.70 -1.47 -3.48
CA LYS A 180 4.48 -1.95 -4.86
C LYS A 180 3.02 -1.85 -5.29
N ALA A 181 2.09 -2.11 -4.38
CA ALA A 181 0.67 -1.95 -4.63
C ALA A 181 0.33 -0.48 -4.94
N ARG A 182 0.87 0.49 -4.17
CA ARG A 182 0.69 1.92 -4.45
C ARG A 182 1.22 2.32 -5.83
N GLU A 183 2.45 1.92 -6.16
CA GLU A 183 3.03 2.26 -7.47
C GLU A 183 2.18 1.73 -8.64
N GLN A 184 1.64 0.51 -8.51
CA GLN A 184 0.78 -0.09 -9.52
C GLN A 184 -0.54 0.67 -9.68
N GLN A 185 -1.11 1.14 -8.58
CA GLN A 185 -2.33 1.94 -8.58
C GLN A 185 -2.11 3.31 -9.24
N GLU A 186 -1.01 3.99 -8.91
CA GLU A 186 -0.63 5.27 -9.53
C GLU A 186 -0.44 5.15 -11.04
N LYS A 187 0.27 4.10 -11.50
CA LYS A 187 0.45 3.80 -12.93
C LYS A 187 -0.89 3.55 -13.63
N THR A 188 -1.82 2.84 -12.97
CA THR A 188 -3.15 2.55 -13.52
C THR A 188 -4.02 3.80 -13.61
N ASN A 189 -3.99 4.64 -12.57
CA ASN A 189 -4.71 5.92 -12.55
C ASN A 189 -4.18 6.88 -13.63
N PHE A 190 -2.86 6.95 -13.80
CA PHE A 190 -2.23 7.74 -14.86
C PHE A 190 -2.68 7.27 -16.27
N ARG A 191 -2.66 5.96 -16.53
CA ARG A 191 -3.16 5.37 -17.80
C ARG A 191 -4.64 5.68 -18.03
N ARG A 192 -5.49 5.55 -17.00
CA ARG A 192 -6.92 5.90 -17.06
C ARG A 192 -7.11 7.38 -17.41
N HIS A 193 -6.34 8.28 -16.80
CA HIS A 193 -6.41 9.70 -17.08
C HIS A 193 -6.02 10.02 -18.53
N ILE A 194 -4.91 9.45 -19.03
CA ILE A 194 -4.51 9.59 -20.44
C ILE A 194 -5.60 9.08 -21.38
N ASN A 195 -6.17 7.90 -21.11
CA ASN A 195 -7.22 7.34 -21.96
C ASN A 195 -8.51 8.17 -21.93
N LYS A 196 -8.89 8.74 -20.78
CA LYS A 196 -10.01 9.69 -20.68
C LYS A 196 -9.74 10.96 -21.50
N GLN A 197 -8.51 11.50 -21.46
CA GLN A 197 -8.15 12.66 -22.28
C GLN A 197 -8.15 12.34 -23.78
N LYS A 198 -7.65 11.17 -24.19
CA LYS A 198 -7.71 10.71 -25.59
C LYS A 198 -9.15 10.57 -26.08
N LYS A 199 -10.03 9.91 -25.32
CA LYS A 199 -11.47 9.79 -25.65
C LYS A 199 -12.14 11.15 -25.78
N LYS A 200 -11.89 12.10 -24.86
CA LYS A 200 -12.42 13.46 -24.95
C LYS A 200 -11.95 14.19 -26.21
N ARG A 201 -10.67 14.07 -26.58
CA ARG A 201 -10.12 14.67 -27.81
C ARG A 201 -10.72 14.04 -29.08
N GLU A 202 -10.93 12.72 -29.09
CA GLU A 202 -11.58 12.03 -30.21
C GLU A 202 -13.05 12.43 -30.35
N GLU A 203 -13.79 12.57 -29.26
CA GLU A 203 -15.16 13.07 -29.26
C GLU A 203 -15.25 14.54 -29.71
N GLU A 204 -14.32 15.40 -29.29
CA GLU A 204 -14.24 16.79 -29.77
C GLU A 204 -13.91 16.86 -31.27
N LEU A 205 -13.05 15.98 -31.78
CA LEU A 205 -12.75 15.87 -33.21
C LEU A 205 -13.97 15.40 -34.01
N LYS A 206 -14.71 14.40 -33.51
CA LYS A 206 -15.98 13.94 -34.12
C LYS A 206 -17.04 15.06 -34.12
N LYS A 207 -17.19 15.79 -33.02
CA LYS A 207 -18.09 16.97 -32.96
C LYS A 207 -17.66 18.11 -33.88
N LYS A 208 -16.37 18.24 -34.21
CA LYS A 208 -15.88 19.22 -35.21
C LYS A 208 -16.07 18.74 -36.65
N SER A 209 -16.05 17.44 -36.92
CA SER A 209 -16.35 16.88 -38.26
C SER A 209 -17.84 16.89 -38.58
N ASP A 210 -18.71 16.79 -37.55
CA ASP A 210 -20.18 16.77 -37.72
C ASP A 210 -20.81 18.17 -37.75
N LYS A 211 -20.03 19.24 -37.59
CA LYS A 211 -20.53 20.60 -37.84
C LYS A 211 -20.75 20.78 -39.35
N PRO A 212 -21.96 21.15 -39.81
CA PRO A 212 -22.17 21.45 -41.22
C PRO A 212 -21.21 22.58 -41.62
N ARG A 213 -20.39 22.34 -42.64
CA ARG A 213 -19.54 23.37 -43.26
C ARG A 213 -20.48 24.44 -43.84
N LEU A 214 -20.76 25.48 -43.05
CA LEU A 214 -21.41 26.68 -43.55
C LEU A 214 -20.59 27.20 -44.72
N GLY A 215 -21.21 27.20 -45.91
CA GLY A 215 -20.56 27.55 -47.16
C GLY A 215 -19.82 28.88 -47.05
N ARG A 216 -18.61 28.91 -47.58
CA ARG A 216 -17.80 30.14 -47.66
C ARG A 216 -18.58 31.15 -48.49
N LYS A 217 -19.07 32.24 -47.89
CA LYS A 217 -19.60 33.38 -48.64
C LYS A 217 -18.42 34.09 -49.30
N LEU A 218 -18.26 33.91 -50.61
CA LEU A 218 -17.38 34.76 -51.41
C LEU A 218 -18.15 36.06 -51.68
N ARG A 219 -17.62 37.20 -51.20
CA ARG A 219 -18.07 38.52 -51.66
C ARG A 219 -17.43 38.76 -53.01
N VAL A 220 -18.25 38.89 -54.04
CA VAL A 220 -17.79 39.29 -55.38
C VAL A 220 -18.31 40.70 -55.61
N ARG A 221 -17.41 41.63 -55.95
CA ARG A 221 -17.78 42.99 -56.40
C ARG A 221 -18.12 42.91 -57.89
N THR A 222 -19.31 43.38 -58.27
CA THR A 222 -19.65 43.53 -59.69
C THR A 222 -19.10 44.86 -60.23
N ALA A 223 -18.88 44.92 -61.54
CA ALA A 223 -18.32 46.09 -62.23
C ALA A 223 -19.18 47.37 -62.12
N SER A 224 -20.43 47.26 -61.63
CA SER A 224 -21.35 48.38 -61.37
C SER A 224 -21.36 48.87 -59.91
N GLY A 225 -20.43 48.42 -59.06
CA GLY A 225 -20.30 48.93 -57.68
C GLY A 225 -21.23 48.31 -56.62
N GLY A 226 -22.13 47.39 -56.98
CA GLY A 226 -23.00 46.69 -56.04
C GLY A 226 -22.34 45.46 -55.39
N GLN A 227 -22.50 45.29 -54.07
CA GLN A 227 -22.10 44.06 -53.36
C GLN A 227 -23.23 43.01 -53.40
N ARG A 228 -22.97 41.82 -53.95
CA ARG A 228 -23.85 40.65 -53.78
C ARG A 228 -23.10 39.52 -53.08
N SER A 229 -23.80 38.89 -52.13
CA SER A 229 -23.31 37.71 -51.40
C SER A 229 -23.86 36.47 -52.08
N LEU A 230 -23.01 35.67 -52.73
CA LEU A 230 -23.42 34.37 -53.28
C LEU A 230 -23.14 33.27 -52.26
N LEU A 231 -24.18 32.50 -51.93
CA LEU A 231 -24.07 31.27 -51.15
C LEU A 231 -23.68 30.15 -52.11
N ILE A 232 -22.50 29.57 -51.91
CA ILE A 232 -22.06 28.40 -52.67
C ILE A 232 -22.56 27.14 -51.93
N PRO A 233 -23.44 26.31 -52.53
CA PRO A 233 -23.83 25.03 -51.95
C PRO A 233 -22.63 24.09 -51.82
N SER A 234 -22.52 23.40 -50.68
CA SER A 234 -21.40 22.51 -50.32
C SER A 234 -21.06 21.42 -51.35
N LYS A 235 -22.00 21.08 -52.26
CA LYS A 235 -21.83 20.00 -53.25
C LYS A 235 -20.76 20.28 -54.32
N TYR A 236 -20.27 21.51 -54.45
CA TYR A 236 -19.25 21.87 -55.45
C TYR A 236 -17.84 22.16 -54.88
N SER A 237 -17.59 21.94 -53.58
CA SER A 237 -16.28 22.22 -52.97
C SER A 237 -15.18 21.20 -53.33
N HIS A 238 -15.49 20.14 -54.08
CA HIS A 238 -14.56 19.06 -54.41
C HIS A 238 -13.77 19.22 -55.71
N TYR A 239 -14.00 20.27 -56.50
CA TYR A 239 -13.11 20.61 -57.62
C TYR A 239 -11.99 21.55 -57.18
N ARG A 240 -11.11 21.07 -56.29
CA ARG A 240 -9.78 21.68 -56.12
C ARG A 240 -8.72 20.67 -56.55
N LYS A 241 -8.39 20.79 -57.84
CA LYS A 241 -7.13 20.44 -58.51
C LYS A 241 -6.24 19.46 -57.75
N LYS A 242 -6.32 18.20 -58.19
CA LYS A 242 -5.17 17.29 -58.27
C LYS A 242 -3.99 18.09 -58.83
N HIS A 243 -2.91 18.18 -58.08
CA HIS A 243 -1.50 18.32 -58.49
C HIS A 243 -0.71 18.82 -57.29
N ARG A 244 -0.14 17.87 -56.53
CA ARG A 244 1.12 18.08 -55.79
C ARG A 244 2.08 16.98 -56.25
N PRO A 245 3.37 17.32 -56.45
CA PRO A 245 4.37 16.36 -56.88
C PRO A 245 4.61 15.30 -55.81
N THR A 246 4.79 14.08 -56.27
CA THR A 246 5.27 12.91 -55.52
C THR A 246 6.57 13.24 -54.80
N GLN A 247 6.58 13.19 -53.47
CA GLN A 247 7.81 13.02 -52.70
C GLN A 247 8.21 11.54 -52.70
N PRO A 248 9.51 11.20 -52.75
CA PRO A 248 9.96 9.83 -52.79
C PRO A 248 9.68 9.12 -51.47
N THR A 249 9.22 7.88 -51.61
CA THR A 249 8.97 6.92 -50.54
C THR A 249 10.29 6.53 -49.88
N LEU A 250 10.52 6.93 -48.64
CA LEU A 250 11.53 6.29 -47.79
C LEU A 250 10.94 4.96 -47.30
N GLN A 251 11.53 3.86 -47.78
CA GLN A 251 11.23 2.50 -47.34
C GLN A 251 11.57 2.36 -45.83
N PRO A 252 10.73 1.72 -45.02
CA PRO A 252 11.18 1.20 -43.74
C PRO A 252 11.98 -0.08 -43.99
N VAL A 253 13.30 0.00 -43.84
CA VAL A 253 14.17 -1.17 -43.71
C VAL A 253 13.80 -1.86 -42.39
N LEU A 254 13.28 -3.08 -42.52
CA LEU A 254 13.13 -4.03 -41.42
C LEU A 254 14.47 -4.74 -41.18
N ALA A 255 14.69 -5.03 -39.90
CA ALA A 255 15.63 -6.00 -39.33
C ALA A 255 17.08 -5.48 -39.16
N ILE A 256 17.85 -5.81 -38.12
CA ILE A 256 17.92 -7.04 -37.32
C ILE A 256 18.39 -6.70 -35.90
N SER A 257 17.88 -7.46 -34.93
CA SER A 257 18.37 -7.58 -33.55
C SER A 257 19.71 -8.33 -33.51
N ILE A 258 20.74 -7.79 -32.85
CA ILE A 258 21.87 -8.59 -32.36
C ILE A 258 22.18 -8.19 -30.92
N ARG A 259 21.98 -9.15 -30.02
CA ARG A 259 22.57 -9.23 -28.69
C ARG A 259 24.08 -9.37 -28.82
N THR A 260 24.84 -8.65 -27.99
CA THR A 260 26.08 -9.18 -27.40
C THR A 260 26.45 -8.40 -26.15
N ALA A 261 26.59 -9.11 -25.04
CA ALA A 261 27.41 -8.70 -23.89
C ALA A 261 28.90 -8.91 -24.23
N PRO A 262 29.80 -8.27 -23.46
CA PRO A 262 30.80 -9.05 -22.71
C PRO A 262 30.90 -8.52 -21.26
N ILE A 263 30.96 -9.37 -20.23
CA ILE A 263 32.19 -9.99 -19.69
C ILE A 263 33.34 -8.99 -19.57
N GLN A 264 33.46 -8.36 -18.40
CA GLN A 264 34.58 -8.47 -17.46
C GLN A 264 34.19 -7.83 -16.12
#